data_AF-A0A1Q8WSC6-F1
#
_entry.id   AF-A0A1Q8WSC6-F1
#
_cell.length_a   1.000
_cell.length_b   1.000
_cell.length_c   1.000
_cell.angle_alpha   90.00
_cell.angle_beta   90.00
_cell.angle_gamma   90.00
#
_symmetry.space_group_name_H-M   'P 1'
#
loop_
_entity.id
_entity.type
_entity.pdbx_description
1 polymer ?
#
loop_
_entity_poly.entity_id
_entity_poly.type
_entity_poly.pdbx_seq_one_letter_code
_entity_poly.pdbx_strand_id
1 'polypeptide(L)'
;MSPCSQYRAFVDWSKKPQVEGRAVFNLQECVVVKDSWGSRYYLPISGLPMSYVQFRRLLSFYSTHPKLRQEIASSKGVGRVCSLLDS
;
A
#
# COMPACT_ATOMS: atom_id res chain seq x y z
N MET A 1 -24.08 12.60 9.38
CA MET A 1 -23.04 11.82 8.70
C MET A 1 -21.87 12.76 8.44
N SER A 2 -20.79 12.72 9.23
CA SER A 2 -19.64 13.63 9.03
C SER A 2 -18.82 13.20 7.81
N PRO A 3 -18.41 14.11 6.89
CA PRO A 3 -17.79 13.74 5.61
C PRO A 3 -16.29 13.36 5.68
N CYS A 4 -15.66 13.36 6.86
CA CYS A 4 -14.19 13.36 6.96
C CYS A 4 -13.62 12.27 7.88
N SER A 5 -14.09 11.03 7.79
CA SER A 5 -13.29 9.89 8.26
C SER A 5 -12.75 9.14 7.05
N GLN A 6 -11.84 9.78 6.30
CA GLN A 6 -10.93 8.99 5.46
C GLN A 6 -10.21 8.05 6.42
N TYR A 7 -10.42 6.75 6.27
CA TYR A 7 -9.73 5.74 7.03
C TYR A 7 -8.23 5.88 6.75
N ARG A 8 -7.53 6.63 7.61
CA ARG A 8 -6.09 6.90 7.52
C ARG A 8 -5.34 5.70 8.09
N ALA A 9 -5.43 4.57 7.40
CA ALA A 9 -4.48 3.49 7.64
C ALA A 9 -3.13 3.93 7.06
N PHE A 10 -2.20 4.32 7.93
CA PHE A 10 -0.84 4.66 7.54
C PHE A 10 0.01 3.40 7.54
N VAL A 11 0.54 3.04 6.38
CA VAL A 11 1.50 1.94 6.24
C VAL A 11 2.90 2.52 6.28
N ASP A 12 3.57 2.34 7.42
CA ASP A 12 4.94 2.81 7.60
C ASP A 12 5.93 1.93 6.82
N TRP A 13 6.41 2.43 5.67
CA TRP A 13 7.39 1.72 4.85
C TRP A 13 8.73 1.48 5.54
N SER A 14 9.08 2.22 6.60
CA SER A 14 10.30 1.98 7.36
C SER A 14 10.30 0.60 8.03
N LYS A 15 9.11 0.07 8.35
CA LYS A 15 8.91 -1.24 8.97
C LYS A 15 8.84 -2.40 7.97
N LYS A 16 9.35 -2.19 6.75
CA LYS A 16 9.39 -3.17 5.66
C LYS A 16 8.06 -3.93 5.45
N PRO A 17 6.93 -3.23 5.35
CA PRO A 17 5.62 -3.86 5.21
C PRO A 17 5.53 -4.68 3.93
N GLN A 18 4.85 -5.82 4.00
CA GLN A 18 4.61 -6.71 2.88
C GLN A 18 3.13 -7.09 2.83
N VAL A 19 2.61 -7.30 1.61
CA VAL A 19 1.27 -7.86 1.45
C VAL A 19 1.31 -9.34 1.78
N GLU A 20 0.58 -9.75 2.82
CA GLU A 20 0.44 -11.14 3.24
C GLU A 20 -0.62 -11.87 2.42
N GLY A 21 -1.66 -11.16 1.98
CA GLY A 21 -2.78 -11.75 1.25
C GLY A 21 -4.01 -10.88 1.23
N ARG A 22 -5.18 -11.52 1.15
CA ARG A 22 -6.50 -10.90 1.26
C ARG A 22 -7.27 -11.54 2.41
N ALA A 23 -8.16 -10.78 3.02
CA ALA A 23 -9.07 -11.27 4.05
C ALA A 23 -10.39 -10.49 3.99
N VAL A 24 -11.47 -11.10 4.47
CA VAL A 24 -12.70 -10.37 4.76
C VAL A 24 -12.62 -9.85 6.18
N PHE A 25 -12.73 -8.52 6.35
CA PHE A 25 -12.73 -7.86 7.65
C PHE A 25 -13.89 -6.86 7.70
N ASN A 26 -14.71 -6.89 8.75
CA ASN A 26 -15.92 -6.07 8.86
C ASN A 26 -16.81 -6.09 7.60
N LEU A 27 -17.05 -7.30 7.05
CA LEU A 27 -17.85 -7.53 5.83
C LEU A 27 -17.26 -6.91 4.55
N GLN A 28 -15.99 -6.52 4.54
CA GLN A 28 -15.31 -5.92 3.40
C GLN A 28 -14.06 -6.73 3.00
N GLU A 29 -13.82 -6.88 1.69
CA GLU A 29 -12.58 -7.48 1.19
C GLU A 29 -11.42 -6.49 1.40
N CYS A 30 -10.40 -6.94 2.13
CA CYS A 30 -9.25 -6.15 2.52
C CYS A 30 -7.94 -6.81 2.04
N VAL A 31 -6.99 -5.97 1.64
CA VAL A 31 -5.58 -6.36 1.56
C VAL A 31 -5.02 -6.42 2.97
N VAL A 32 -4.36 -7.52 3.30
CA VAL A 32 -3.65 -7.68 4.57
C VAL A 32 -2.21 -7.29 4.37
N VAL A 33 -1.78 -6.25 5.07
CA VAL A 33 -0.38 -5.80 5.09
C VAL A 33 0.21 -6.15 6.44
N LYS A 34 1.36 -6.83 6.44
CA LYS A 34 2.10 -7.22 7.65
C LYS A 34 3.42 -6.47 7.69
N ASP A 35 3.74 -5.86 8.83
CA ASP A 35 5.05 -5.26 9.05
C ASP A 35 6.08 -6.26 9.60
N SER A 36 7.34 -5.85 9.66
CA SER A 36 8.44 -6.67 10.19
C SER A 36 8.30 -7.04 11.67
N TRP A 37 7.43 -6.36 12.42
CA TRP A 37 7.15 -6.63 13.84
C TRP A 37 5.93 -7.53 14.03
N GLY A 38 5.27 -7.92 12.94
CA GLY A 38 4.11 -8.81 12.95
C GLY A 38 2.76 -8.09 13.06
N SER A 39 2.73 -6.76 13.09
CA SER A 39 1.49 -5.99 13.08
C SER A 39 0.79 -6.15 11.74
N ARG A 40 -0.54 -6.31 11.78
CA ARG A 40 -1.37 -6.43 10.57
C ARG A 40 -2.28 -5.23 10.39
N TYR A 41 -2.33 -4.74 9.15
CA TYR A 41 -3.19 -3.65 8.70
C TYR A 41 -4.15 -4.19 7.65
N TYR A 42 -5.42 -3.85 7.77
CA TYR A 42 -6.48 -4.26 6.86
C TYR A 42 -6.89 -3.04 6.03
N LEU A 43 -6.56 -3.07 4.75
CA LEU A 43 -6.86 -1.99 3.81
C LEU A 43 -7.98 -2.41 2.87
N PRO A 44 -9.15 -1.75 2.90
CA PRO A 44 -10.22 -2.03 1.96
C PRO A 44 -9.77 -2.01 0.50
N ILE A 45 -10.04 -3.09 -0.24
CA ILE A 45 -9.65 -3.15 -1.67
C ILE A 45 -10.40 -2.09 -2.47
N SER A 46 -11.68 -1.86 -2.17
CA SER A 46 -12.51 -0.86 -2.84
C SER A 46 -12.00 0.58 -2.65
N GLY A 47 -11.12 0.84 -1.69
CA GLY A 47 -10.51 2.14 -1.45
C GLY A 47 -9.16 2.34 -2.14
N LEU A 48 -8.61 1.32 -2.81
CA LEU A 48 -7.33 1.42 -3.48
C LEU A 48 -7.50 1.97 -4.90
N PRO A 49 -6.68 2.94 -5.32
CA PRO A 49 -6.72 3.47 -6.69
C PRO A 49 -6.04 2.53 -7.70
N MET A 50 -5.78 1.27 -7.33
CA MET A 50 -5.05 0.29 -8.12
C MET A 50 -5.47 -1.13 -7.70
N SER A 51 -5.20 -2.12 -8.55
CA SER A 51 -5.49 -3.52 -8.24
C SER A 51 -4.64 -4.06 -7.08
N TYR A 52 -5.05 -5.17 -6.49
CA TYR A 52 -4.28 -5.90 -5.49
C TYR A 52 -2.83 -6.20 -5.94
N VAL A 53 -2.66 -6.65 -7.19
CA VAL A 53 -1.35 -7.04 -7.74
C VAL A 53 -0.45 -5.81 -7.85
N GLN A 54 -1.00 -4.72 -8.38
CA GLN A 54 -0.34 -3.43 -8.50
C GLN A 54 0.08 -2.86 -7.13
N PHE A 55 -0.83 -2.88 -6.16
CA PHE A 55 -0.53 -2.45 -4.79
C PHE A 55 0.58 -3.29 -4.15
N ARG A 56 0.53 -4.62 -4.30
CA ARG A 56 1.58 -5.52 -3.80
C ARG A 56 2.95 -5.20 -4.38
N ARG A 57 3.03 -4.98 -5.70
CA ARG A 57 4.28 -4.63 -6.38
C ARG A 57 4.84 -3.29 -5.88
N LEU A 58 3.99 -2.26 -5.81
CA LEU A 58 4.37 -0.94 -5.31
C LEU A 58 4.88 -1.02 -3.87
N LEU A 59 4.11 -1.66 -2.98
CA LEU A 59 4.46 -1.77 -1.56
C LEU A 59 5.76 -2.54 -1.36
N SER A 60 5.93 -3.67 -2.05
CA SER A 60 7.15 -4.47 -1.99
C SER A 60 8.36 -3.65 -2.45
N PHE A 61 8.23 -2.93 -3.57
CA PHE A 61 9.32 -2.13 -4.14
C PHE A 61 9.79 -1.03 -3.18
N TYR A 62 8.89 -0.20 -2.66
CA TYR A 62 9.27 0.90 -1.78
C TYR A 62 9.68 0.43 -0.38
N SER A 63 9.23 -0.75 0.04
CA SER A 63 9.70 -1.36 1.29
C SER A 63 11.16 -1.75 1.25
N THR A 64 11.68 -2.17 0.09
CA THR A 64 13.10 -2.55 -0.07
C THR A 64 13.99 -1.42 -0.59
N HIS A 65 13.41 -0.33 -1.13
CA HIS A 65 14.17 0.80 -1.71
C HIS A 65 13.91 2.13 -0.97
N PRO A 66 14.41 2.30 0.28
CA PRO A 66 14.11 3.49 1.10
C PRO A 66 14.56 4.81 0.47
N LYS A 67 15.69 4.81 -0.25
CA LYS A 67 16.21 5.99 -0.94
C LYS A 67 15.27 6.51 -2.04
N LEU A 68 14.45 5.64 -2.62
CA LEU A 68 13.55 5.99 -3.73
C LEU A 68 12.19 6.52 -3.25
N ARG A 69 11.88 6.42 -1.95
CA ARG A 69 10.60 6.89 -1.40
C ARG A 69 10.42 8.40 -1.56
N GLN A 70 11.50 9.16 -1.40
CA GLN A 70 11.50 10.61 -1.58
C GLN A 70 11.16 11.02 -3.02
N GLU A 71 11.47 10.16 -4.01
CA GLU A 71 11.20 10.46 -5.40
C GLU A 71 9.70 10.40 -5.73
N ILE A 72 8.84 9.79 -4.91
CA ILE A 72 7.38 9.67 -5.18
C ILE A 72 6.72 11.04 -5.34
N ALA A 73 7.20 12.06 -4.64
CA ALA A 73 6.70 13.43 -4.76
C ALA A 73 7.24 14.16 -6.01
N SER A 74 8.06 13.50 -6.84
CA SER A 74 8.67 14.06 -8.05
C SER A 74 8.10 13.45 -9.32
N SER A 75 8.23 14.16 -10.45
CA SER A 75 7.84 13.67 -11.77
C SER A 75 8.54 12.36 -12.15
N LYS A 76 9.82 12.21 -11.80
CA LYS A 76 10.59 10.97 -11.97
C LYS A 76 9.97 9.80 -11.20
N GLY A 77 9.49 10.05 -9.98
CA GLY A 77 8.81 9.03 -9.18
C GLY A 77 7.48 8.62 -9.78
N VAL A 78 6.72 9.56 -10.33
CA VAL A 78 5.46 9.25 -11.04
C VAL A 78 5.72 8.27 -12.18
N GLY A 79 6.71 8.54 -13.03
CA GLY A 79 7.07 7.63 -14.13
C GLY A 79 7.42 6.22 -13.64
N ARG A 80 8.16 6.10 -12.52
CA ARG A 80 8.46 4.80 -11.92
C ARG A 80 7.23 4.10 -11.36
N VAL A 81 6.35 4.83 -10.68
CA VAL A 81 5.09 4.27 -10.17
C VAL A 81 4.30 3.70 -11.33
N CYS A 82 4.10 4.45 -12.42
CA CYS A 82 3.44 3.94 -13.63
C CYS A 82 4.08 2.63 -14.12
N SER A 83 5.41 2.60 -14.29
CA SER A 83 6.10 1.37 -14.72
C SER A 83 5.88 0.18 -13.78
N LEU A 84 5.78 0.38 -12.46
CA LEU A 84 5.47 -0.69 -11.50
C LEU A 84 4.01 -1.18 -11.61
N LEU A 85 3.09 -0.31 -12.01
CA LEU A 85 1.67 -0.62 -12.15
C LEU A 85 1.35 -1.30 -13.49
N ASP A 86 2.13 -1.01 -14.54
CA ASP A 86 1.93 -1.51 -15.90
C ASP A 86 2.66 -2.85 -16.20
N SER A 87 3.49 -3.33 -15.26
CA SER A 87 4.20 -4.62 -15.36
C SER A 87 3.29 -5.84 -15.14
#